data_AF-A0A2W4J814-F1
#
_entry.id   AF-A0A2W4J814-F1
#
_cell.length_a   1.000
_cell.length_b   1.000
_cell.length_c   1.000
_cell.angle_alpha   90.00
_cell.angle_beta   90.00
_cell.angle_gamma   90.00
#
_symmetry.space_group_name_H-M   'P 1'
#
loop_
_entity.id
_entity.type
_entity.pdbx_description
1 polymer ?
#
loop_
_entity_poly.entity_id
_entity_poly.type
_entity_poly.pdbx_seq_one_letter_code
_entity_poly.pdbx_strand_id
1 'polypeptide(L)'
;MSRSEQPRYYRVVVNGAGGYGIWPIHAQSPAGWYPMPFAGDYNACVGQVRQLTELRQRRDEVAAASRTIQALRSTAARWPTATAVADADATLTRAELMARADALAALLAEHGVTPGSLVLIPGAPSADVVVAVIAVLIANASCVLADPAHIGDGQVPTGVGFLLAPADDPAAGTVARDARTVRCATSRQWLVSPVEECVPMSWHRASAAIAVPTGEGHQRLLVPWRDRQLLRFATSGGLPVGPGDQLRLRAAPGSPAFAATLLSALLSGAELTLQPGQVNGDAQRVLWFTAVTEPPEGPVRAQCRPPADHHPPQELFGFPETGMFVATGHFGGETAVLAPLPDSRLYVLDDDLRPVPPGDSGWLHVGGAGVAEGYLDGPELSLCRFLPDPLGAAGGLMFRTGLRCRKQEDGAVELLEASPCGAAPGGCAER
;
A
#
# COMPACT_ATOMS: atom_id res chain seq x y z
N MET A 1 17.48 -23.04 33.30
CA MET A 1 16.41 -22.57 32.42
C MET A 1 16.98 -21.50 31.54
N SER A 2 17.03 -21.76 30.24
CA SER A 2 17.38 -20.74 29.25
C SER A 2 16.38 -19.59 29.34
N ARG A 3 16.79 -18.35 29.05
CA ARG A 3 15.86 -17.19 28.97
C ARG A 3 14.69 -17.43 28.01
N SER A 4 14.79 -18.42 27.12
CA SER A 4 13.76 -18.87 26.19
C SER A 4 12.63 -19.71 26.81
N GLU A 5 12.70 -20.09 28.09
CA GLU A 5 11.70 -20.97 28.74
C GLU A 5 10.75 -20.25 29.72
N GLN A 6 10.86 -18.93 29.88
CA GLN A 6 9.92 -18.16 30.69
C GLN A 6 8.67 -17.78 29.88
N PRO A 7 7.45 -17.96 30.40
CA PRO A 7 6.24 -17.54 29.71
C PRO A 7 6.28 -16.02 29.48
N ARG A 8 6.31 -15.61 28.21
CA ARG A 8 6.22 -14.21 27.80
C ARG A 8 4.76 -13.76 27.93
N TYR A 9 4.51 -12.84 28.86
CA TYR A 9 3.21 -12.21 29.04
C TYR A 9 3.10 -10.91 28.26
N TYR A 10 1.94 -10.72 27.65
CA TYR A 10 1.60 -9.57 26.83
C TYR A 10 0.33 -8.90 27.36
N ARG A 11 0.06 -7.71 26.82
CA ARG A 11 -1.16 -6.94 27.04
C ARG A 11 -1.63 -6.34 25.73
N VAL A 12 -2.93 -6.07 25.65
CA VAL A 12 -3.50 -5.29 24.55
C VAL A 12 -3.25 -3.81 24.80
N VAL A 13 -2.77 -3.11 23.79
CA VAL A 13 -2.65 -1.65 23.77
C VAL A 13 -3.56 -1.07 22.69
N VAL A 14 -4.03 0.16 22.90
CA VAL A 14 -4.90 0.87 21.97
C VAL A 14 -4.38 2.27 21.72
N ASN A 15 -4.44 2.75 20.49
CA ASN A 15 -4.05 4.13 20.16
C ASN A 15 -5.25 5.07 20.03
N GLY A 16 -4.99 6.37 20.03
CA GLY A 16 -6.03 7.42 19.96
C GLY A 16 -6.87 7.39 18.67
N ALA A 17 -6.35 6.78 17.60
CA ALA A 17 -7.12 6.60 16.38
C ALA A 17 -8.09 5.40 16.47
N GLY A 18 -7.94 4.51 17.47
CA GLY A 18 -8.71 3.28 17.63
C GLY A 18 -8.05 2.00 17.08
N GLY A 19 -6.74 1.99 16.88
CA GLY A 19 -5.97 0.81 16.46
C GLY A 19 -5.58 -0.03 17.67
N TYR A 20 -5.47 -1.35 17.49
CA TYR A 20 -5.05 -2.28 18.53
C TYR A 20 -3.64 -2.81 18.25
N GLY A 21 -2.94 -3.17 19.31
CA GLY A 21 -1.64 -3.83 19.24
C GLY A 21 -1.42 -4.73 20.45
N ILE A 22 -0.47 -5.63 20.35
CA ILE A 22 -0.05 -6.50 21.45
C ILE A 22 1.34 -6.04 21.88
N TRP A 23 1.54 -5.83 23.19
CA TRP A 23 2.79 -5.30 23.72
C TRP A 23 3.28 -6.08 24.94
N PRO A 24 4.60 -6.25 25.14
CA PRO A 24 5.12 -6.92 26.33
C PRO A 24 4.69 -6.22 27.62
N ILE A 25 4.28 -7.00 28.63
CA ILE A 25 3.79 -6.45 29.90
C ILE A 25 4.88 -5.74 30.72
N HIS A 26 6.13 -6.15 30.54
CA HIS A 26 7.28 -5.61 31.25
C HIS A 26 7.88 -4.37 30.57
N ALA A 27 7.52 -4.11 29.31
CA ALA A 27 7.99 -2.94 28.56
C ALA A 27 7.01 -1.77 28.72
N GLN A 28 7.52 -0.55 28.81
CA GLN A 28 6.69 0.65 28.77
C GLN A 28 5.89 0.69 27.45
N SER A 29 4.63 1.10 27.52
CA SER A 29 3.81 1.29 26.32
C SER A 29 4.41 2.38 25.43
N PRO A 30 4.44 2.19 24.10
CA PRO A 30 4.88 3.20 23.16
C PRO A 30 4.09 4.51 23.28
N ALA A 31 4.69 5.62 22.89
CA ALA A 31 4.01 6.91 22.90
C ALA A 31 2.70 6.85 22.07
N GLY A 32 1.60 7.40 22.61
CA GLY A 32 0.29 7.38 21.96
C GLY A 32 -0.44 6.02 21.97
N TRP A 33 0.15 5.00 22.61
CA TRP A 33 -0.47 3.70 22.86
C TRP A 33 -0.76 3.52 24.35
N TYR A 34 -1.99 3.16 24.66
CA TYR A 34 -2.49 3.06 26.04
C TYR A 34 -2.81 1.61 26.38
N PRO A 35 -2.29 1.10 27.51
CA PRO A 35 -2.52 -0.29 27.91
C PRO A 35 -3.97 -0.49 28.34
N MET A 36 -4.54 -1.60 27.91
CA MET A 36 -5.83 -2.09 28.37
C MET A 36 -5.65 -2.97 29.62
N PRO A 37 -6.68 -3.12 30.48
CA PRO A 37 -6.56 -3.85 31.74
C PRO A 37 -6.30 -5.36 31.60
N PHE A 38 -6.38 -5.91 30.39
CA PHE A 38 -6.15 -7.32 30.13
C PHE A 38 -4.69 -7.63 29.82
N ALA A 39 -4.20 -8.73 30.39
CA ALA A 39 -2.92 -9.33 30.08
C ALA A 39 -3.05 -10.86 30.03
N GLY A 40 -2.24 -11.49 29.19
CA GLY A 40 -2.24 -12.94 29.00
C GLY A 40 -1.06 -13.38 28.16
N ASP A 41 -1.08 -14.64 27.71
CA ASP A 41 -0.21 -15.04 26.62
C ASP A 41 -0.62 -14.30 25.32
N TYR A 42 0.21 -14.45 24.28
CA TYR A 42 0.01 -13.77 23.01
C TYR A 42 -1.34 -14.13 22.37
N ASN A 43 -1.71 -15.41 22.37
CA ASN A 43 -2.94 -15.90 21.74
C ASN A 43 -4.19 -15.40 22.47
N ALA A 44 -4.14 -15.32 23.79
CA ALA A 44 -5.20 -14.74 24.60
C ALA A 44 -5.40 -13.24 24.27
N CYS A 45 -4.31 -12.49 24.06
CA CYS A 45 -4.38 -11.10 23.62
C CYS A 45 -4.96 -10.96 22.21
N VAL A 46 -4.57 -11.83 21.27
CA VAL A 46 -5.14 -11.88 19.91
C VAL A 46 -6.66 -12.12 19.97
N GLY A 47 -7.10 -13.11 20.75
CA GLY A 47 -8.52 -13.42 20.91
C GLY A 47 -9.32 -12.25 21.48
N GLN A 48 -8.74 -11.49 22.41
CA GLN A 48 -9.38 -10.29 22.94
C GLN A 48 -9.50 -9.18 21.88
N VAL A 49 -8.44 -8.91 21.11
CA VAL A 49 -8.48 -7.90 20.04
C VAL A 49 -9.52 -8.25 18.98
N ARG A 50 -9.67 -9.53 18.63
CA ARG A 50 -10.72 -9.99 17.71
C ARG A 50 -12.11 -9.57 18.21
N GLN A 51 -12.45 -9.88 19.46
CA GLN A 51 -13.73 -9.50 20.06
C GLN A 51 -13.94 -7.98 20.08
N LEU A 52 -12.89 -7.21 20.35
CA LEU A 52 -12.94 -5.75 20.42
C LEU A 52 -13.07 -5.08 19.05
N THR A 53 -12.59 -5.73 18.00
CA THR A 53 -12.68 -5.23 16.61
C THR A 53 -14.09 -5.45 16.07
N GLU A 54 -14.71 -6.60 16.36
CA GLU A 54 -16.12 -6.88 16.04
C GLU A 54 -17.07 -5.85 16.68
N LEU A 55 -16.80 -5.42 17.91
CA LEU A 55 -17.62 -4.44 18.63
C LEU A 55 -17.44 -2.99 18.14
N ARG A 56 -16.34 -2.65 17.45
CA ARG A 56 -15.99 -1.27 17.07
C ARG A 56 -16.58 -0.78 15.75
N GLN A 57 -17.38 -1.59 15.06
CA GLN A 57 -17.94 -1.30 13.73
C GLN A 57 -18.84 -0.03 13.62
N ARG A 58 -18.88 0.86 14.62
CA ARG A 58 -19.70 2.09 14.62
C ARG A 58 -18.99 3.29 15.23
N ARG A 59 -18.00 3.89 14.56
CA ARG A 59 -17.58 5.26 14.93
C ARG A 59 -17.03 6.07 13.77
N ASP A 60 -17.78 7.10 13.40
CA ASP A 60 -17.46 8.07 12.36
C ASP A 60 -16.40 9.06 12.85
N GLU A 61 -15.20 9.02 12.26
CA GLU A 61 -14.29 10.17 12.26
C GLU A 61 -14.01 10.58 10.82
N VAL A 62 -14.42 11.80 10.48
CA VAL A 62 -14.24 12.43 9.17
C VAL A 62 -12.76 12.77 8.98
N ALA A 63 -12.08 12.10 8.06
CA ALA A 63 -10.70 12.41 7.72
C ALA A 63 -10.58 13.78 7.03
N ALA A 64 -9.53 14.54 7.36
CA ALA A 64 -9.18 15.80 6.72
C ALA A 64 -8.92 15.63 5.21
N ALA A 65 -9.07 16.72 4.43
CA ALA A 65 -8.89 16.71 2.98
C ALA A 65 -7.50 16.17 2.56
N SER A 66 -7.47 15.23 1.62
CA SER A 66 -6.23 14.60 1.14
C SER A 66 -5.30 15.60 0.44
N ARG A 67 -4.05 15.70 0.92
CA ARG A 67 -3.00 16.52 0.30
C ARG A 67 -2.54 15.95 -1.04
N THR A 68 -2.60 14.63 -1.22
CA THR A 68 -2.26 13.99 -2.50
C THR A 68 -3.23 14.43 -3.60
N ILE A 69 -4.52 14.47 -3.29
CA ILE A 69 -5.56 14.92 -4.23
C ILE A 69 -5.41 16.41 -4.52
N GLN A 70 -5.12 17.23 -3.52
CA GLN A 70 -4.80 18.64 -3.72
C GLN A 70 -3.59 18.82 -4.65
N ALA A 71 -2.55 17.99 -4.49
CA ALA A 71 -1.38 18.02 -5.35
C ALA A 71 -1.71 17.57 -6.79
N LEU A 72 -2.50 16.51 -6.98
CA LEU A 72 -2.98 16.07 -8.30
C LEU A 72 -3.76 17.17 -9.02
N ARG A 73 -4.73 17.79 -8.33
CA ARG A 73 -5.51 18.94 -8.83
C ARG A 73 -4.60 20.12 -9.19
N SER A 74 -3.64 20.45 -8.33
CA SER A 74 -2.68 21.52 -8.57
C SER A 74 -1.83 21.25 -9.81
N THR A 75 -1.34 20.02 -9.98
CA THR A 75 -0.56 19.61 -11.16
C THR A 75 -1.42 19.59 -12.43
N ALA A 76 -2.70 19.20 -12.35
CA ALA A 76 -3.62 19.30 -13.49
C ALA A 76 -3.94 20.76 -13.87
N ALA A 77 -4.11 21.66 -12.91
CA ALA A 77 -4.32 23.08 -13.16
C ALA A 77 -3.08 23.77 -13.76
N ARG A 78 -1.87 23.32 -13.38
CA ARG A 78 -0.60 23.85 -13.93
C ARG A 78 -0.38 23.44 -15.39
N TRP A 79 -0.73 22.23 -15.77
CA TRP A 79 -0.49 21.68 -17.11
C TRP A 79 -1.76 21.02 -17.69
N PRO A 80 -2.85 21.78 -17.93
CA PRO A 80 -4.16 21.21 -18.21
C PRO A 80 -4.21 20.44 -19.53
N THR A 81 -3.47 20.88 -20.54
CA THR A 81 -3.45 20.28 -21.89
C THR A 81 -2.35 19.24 -22.08
N ALA A 82 -1.48 19.05 -21.08
CA ALA A 82 -0.44 18.02 -21.16
C ALA A 82 -1.07 16.62 -21.03
N THR A 83 -0.49 15.63 -21.70
CA THR A 83 -0.92 14.24 -21.55
C THR A 83 -0.64 13.75 -20.13
N ALA A 84 -1.65 13.16 -19.49
CA ALA A 84 -1.54 12.54 -18.17
C ALA A 84 -1.32 11.04 -18.27
N VAL A 85 -2.15 10.38 -19.07
CA VAL A 85 -2.15 8.93 -19.25
C VAL A 85 -2.47 8.59 -20.70
N ALA A 86 -1.76 7.60 -21.23
CA ALA A 86 -2.00 7.04 -22.56
C ALA A 86 -1.95 5.52 -22.54
N ASP A 87 -2.94 4.89 -23.19
CA ASP A 87 -2.99 3.47 -23.51
C ASP A 87 -3.35 3.23 -24.99
N ALA A 88 -3.81 2.02 -25.34
CA ALA A 88 -4.19 1.65 -26.70
C ALA A 88 -5.36 2.47 -27.25
N ASP A 89 -6.31 2.76 -26.37
CA ASP A 89 -7.67 3.10 -26.71
C ASP A 89 -7.95 4.58 -26.40
N ALA A 90 -7.17 5.16 -25.48
CA ALA A 90 -7.34 6.52 -25.02
C ALA A 90 -6.01 7.22 -24.70
N THR A 91 -5.99 8.52 -24.98
CA THR A 91 -5.02 9.47 -24.45
C THR A 91 -5.81 10.54 -23.71
N LEU A 92 -5.50 10.74 -22.43
CA LEU A 92 -6.17 11.72 -21.58
C LEU A 92 -5.21 12.83 -21.20
N THR A 93 -5.63 14.06 -21.43
CA THR A 93 -4.98 15.23 -20.83
C THR A 93 -5.18 15.25 -19.31
N ARG A 94 -4.38 16.04 -18.60
CA ARG A 94 -4.49 16.17 -17.14
C ARG A 94 -5.82 16.78 -16.71
N ALA A 95 -6.35 17.72 -17.50
CA ALA A 95 -7.68 18.28 -17.26
C ALA A 95 -8.78 17.23 -17.48
N GLU A 96 -8.71 16.45 -18.56
CA GLU A 96 -9.70 15.39 -18.84
C GLU A 96 -9.66 14.27 -17.79
N LEU A 97 -8.47 13.83 -17.39
CA LEU A 97 -8.29 12.82 -16.35
C LEU A 97 -8.97 13.26 -15.04
N MET A 98 -8.70 14.49 -14.59
CA MET A 98 -9.32 15.01 -13.37
C MET A 98 -10.83 15.22 -13.51
N ALA A 99 -11.30 15.75 -14.63
CA ALA A 99 -12.74 15.94 -14.86
C ALA A 99 -13.50 14.60 -14.85
N ARG A 100 -12.94 13.55 -15.46
CA ARG A 100 -13.53 12.21 -15.42
C ARG A 100 -13.50 11.59 -14.03
N ALA A 101 -12.39 11.76 -13.30
CA ALA A 101 -12.29 11.26 -11.93
C ALA A 101 -13.26 11.99 -10.99
N ASP A 102 -13.46 13.30 -11.16
CA ASP A 102 -14.45 14.09 -10.42
C ASP A 102 -15.88 13.62 -10.72
N ALA A 103 -16.21 13.40 -11.99
CA ALA A 103 -17.52 12.90 -12.39
C ALA A 103 -17.81 11.51 -11.81
N LEU A 104 -16.84 10.59 -11.88
CA LEU A 104 -16.97 9.26 -11.28
C LEU A 104 -17.05 9.33 -9.75
N ALA A 105 -16.30 10.21 -9.10
CA ALA A 105 -16.37 10.38 -7.64
C ALA A 105 -17.75 10.88 -7.20
N ALA A 106 -18.34 11.81 -7.95
CA ALA A 106 -19.71 12.26 -7.74
C ALA A 106 -20.73 11.11 -7.92
N LEU A 107 -20.58 10.32 -8.99
CA LEU A 107 -21.40 9.15 -9.24
C LEU A 107 -21.30 8.13 -8.08
N LEU A 108 -20.09 7.86 -7.60
CA LEU A 108 -19.85 6.97 -6.46
C LEU A 108 -20.56 7.48 -5.20
N ALA A 109 -20.44 8.78 -4.90
CA ALA A 109 -21.10 9.39 -3.76
C ALA A 109 -22.64 9.31 -3.87
N GLU A 110 -23.22 9.58 -5.05
CA GLU A 110 -24.66 9.44 -5.32
C GLU A 110 -25.16 8.02 -5.06
N HIS A 111 -24.32 7.00 -5.27
CA HIS A 111 -24.66 5.60 -5.10
C HIS A 111 -24.27 5.01 -3.73
N GLY A 112 -23.86 5.87 -2.80
CA GLY A 112 -23.66 5.52 -1.39
C GLY A 112 -22.21 5.20 -1.00
N VAL A 113 -21.23 5.51 -1.85
CA VAL A 113 -19.82 5.47 -1.43
C VAL A 113 -19.60 6.59 -0.43
N THR A 114 -19.18 6.20 0.77
CA THR A 114 -18.80 7.10 1.86
C THR A 114 -17.31 6.94 2.19
N PRO A 115 -16.70 7.90 2.91
CA PRO A 115 -15.33 7.75 3.36
C PRO A 115 -15.08 6.40 4.06
N GLY A 116 -14.06 5.66 3.64
CA GLY A 116 -13.75 4.31 4.14
C GLY A 116 -14.53 3.16 3.47
N SER A 117 -15.40 3.44 2.51
CA SER A 117 -15.99 2.37 1.67
C SER A 117 -14.90 1.64 0.88
N LEU A 118 -15.01 0.32 0.77
CA LEU A 118 -14.11 -0.47 -0.07
C LEU A 118 -14.67 -0.60 -1.49
N VAL A 119 -13.88 -0.18 -2.47
CA VAL A 119 -14.22 -0.19 -3.90
C VAL A 119 -13.24 -1.08 -4.66
N LEU A 120 -13.72 -2.21 -5.16
CA LEU A 120 -12.94 -3.18 -5.94
C LEU A 120 -12.83 -2.72 -7.40
N ILE A 121 -11.62 -2.72 -7.94
CA ILE A 121 -11.29 -2.32 -9.31
C ILE A 121 -10.58 -3.50 -10.00
N PRO A 122 -11.33 -4.45 -10.60
CA PRO A 122 -10.77 -5.49 -11.45
C PRO A 122 -10.18 -4.91 -12.73
N GLY A 123 -9.10 -5.52 -13.21
CA GLY A 123 -8.65 -5.36 -14.59
C GLY A 123 -7.16 -5.11 -14.74
N ALA A 124 -6.69 -5.27 -15.97
CA ALA A 124 -5.34 -4.84 -16.35
C ALA A 124 -5.25 -3.30 -16.32
N PRO A 125 -4.04 -2.73 -16.12
CA PRO A 125 -3.85 -1.28 -16.16
C PRO A 125 -4.38 -0.65 -17.46
N SER A 126 -5.34 0.26 -17.34
CA SER A 126 -5.90 1.07 -18.43
C SER A 126 -6.12 2.52 -17.96
N ALA A 127 -6.36 3.44 -18.90
CA ALA A 127 -6.68 4.82 -18.58
C ALA A 127 -7.94 4.91 -17.69
N ASP A 128 -8.90 4.02 -17.90
CA ASP A 128 -10.13 3.94 -17.08
C ASP A 128 -9.85 3.42 -15.67
N VAL A 129 -8.94 2.46 -15.49
CA VAL A 129 -8.47 2.04 -14.15
C VAL A 129 -7.78 3.19 -13.43
N VAL A 130 -7.00 4.00 -14.14
CA VAL A 130 -6.36 5.20 -13.55
C VAL A 130 -7.42 6.24 -13.13
N VAL A 131 -8.44 6.49 -13.96
CA VAL A 131 -9.60 7.34 -13.60
C VAL A 131 -10.30 6.80 -12.34
N ALA A 132 -10.55 5.48 -12.31
CA ALA A 132 -11.22 4.80 -11.21
C ALA A 132 -10.47 4.94 -9.88
N VAL A 133 -9.16 4.71 -9.90
CA VAL A 133 -8.29 4.86 -8.72
C VAL A 133 -8.34 6.29 -8.17
N ILE A 134 -8.26 7.30 -9.04
CA ILE A 134 -8.31 8.71 -8.61
C ILE A 134 -9.71 9.09 -8.12
N ALA A 135 -10.78 8.58 -8.74
CA ALA A 135 -12.14 8.85 -8.31
C ALA A 135 -12.45 8.29 -6.91
N VAL A 136 -12.02 7.05 -6.65
CA VAL A 136 -12.15 6.40 -5.33
C VAL A 136 -11.40 7.21 -4.26
N LEU A 137 -10.21 7.71 -4.60
CA LEU A 137 -9.48 8.65 -3.76
C LEU A 137 -10.26 9.93 -3.48
N ILE A 138 -10.82 10.57 -4.50
CA ILE A 138 -11.62 11.80 -4.36
C ILE A 138 -12.82 11.57 -3.44
N ALA A 139 -13.43 10.39 -3.50
CA ALA A 139 -14.51 9.98 -2.60
C ALA A 139 -14.04 9.65 -1.17
N ASN A 140 -12.74 9.73 -0.88
CA ASN A 140 -12.12 9.34 0.39
C ASN A 140 -12.39 7.87 0.74
N ALA A 141 -12.62 7.06 -0.29
CA ALA A 141 -12.85 5.63 -0.22
C ALA A 141 -11.54 4.88 -0.48
N SER A 142 -11.57 3.57 -0.24
CA SER A 142 -10.40 2.71 -0.38
C SER A 142 -10.50 1.90 -1.66
N CYS A 143 -9.51 2.05 -2.55
CA CYS A 143 -9.43 1.16 -3.70
C CYS A 143 -9.01 -0.24 -3.25
N VAL A 144 -9.43 -1.26 -3.99
CA VAL A 144 -8.87 -2.60 -3.93
C VAL A 144 -8.57 -2.96 -5.38
N LEU A 145 -7.31 -2.82 -5.81
CA LEU A 145 -6.91 -3.30 -7.13
C LEU A 145 -6.66 -4.80 -7.02
N ALA A 146 -7.26 -5.57 -7.92
CA ALA A 146 -7.10 -7.00 -7.97
C ALA A 146 -6.94 -7.46 -9.41
N ASP A 147 -6.03 -8.40 -9.62
CA ASP A 147 -5.91 -9.12 -10.88
C ASP A 147 -7.15 -10.02 -11.06
N PRO A 148 -7.92 -9.89 -12.15
CA PRO A 148 -9.09 -10.74 -12.43
C PRO A 148 -8.80 -12.24 -12.34
N ALA A 149 -7.58 -12.68 -12.71
CA ALA A 149 -7.18 -14.08 -12.62
C ALA A 149 -7.10 -14.59 -11.16
N HIS A 150 -6.82 -13.69 -10.21
CA HIS A 150 -6.75 -13.97 -8.77
C HIS A 150 -8.09 -13.77 -8.05
N ILE A 151 -9.12 -13.28 -8.75
CA ILE A 151 -10.53 -13.30 -8.30
C ILE A 151 -11.20 -14.65 -8.68
N GLY A 152 -10.43 -15.58 -9.25
CA GLY A 152 -10.83 -16.94 -9.60
C GLY A 152 -11.18 -17.79 -8.39
N ASP A 153 -12.42 -17.64 -7.94
CA ASP A 153 -13.31 -18.58 -7.20
C ASP A 153 -14.56 -17.85 -6.67
N GLY A 154 -14.78 -16.58 -7.05
CA GLY A 154 -15.99 -15.83 -6.70
C GLY A 154 -15.97 -15.21 -5.30
N GLN A 155 -14.83 -15.22 -4.61
CA GLN A 155 -14.68 -14.59 -3.30
C GLN A 155 -14.26 -13.12 -3.42
N VAL A 156 -15.26 -12.25 -3.57
CA VAL A 156 -15.13 -10.82 -3.28
C VAL A 156 -14.57 -10.64 -1.86
N PRO A 157 -13.60 -9.74 -1.61
CA PRO A 157 -13.15 -9.46 -0.26
C PRO A 157 -14.29 -9.08 0.68
N THR A 158 -14.24 -9.59 1.91
CA THR A 158 -15.27 -9.32 2.91
C THR A 158 -15.38 -7.81 3.13
N GLY A 159 -16.56 -7.25 2.88
CA GLY A 159 -16.83 -5.82 3.06
C GLY A 159 -16.55 -4.91 1.86
N VAL A 160 -16.25 -5.45 0.68
CA VAL A 160 -16.38 -4.69 -0.56
C VAL A 160 -17.85 -4.41 -0.82
N GLY A 161 -18.24 -3.14 -0.76
CA GLY A 161 -19.60 -2.70 -1.07
C GLY A 161 -19.79 -2.33 -2.54
N PHE A 162 -18.69 -2.09 -3.27
CA PHE A 162 -18.72 -1.55 -4.64
C PHE A 162 -17.70 -2.23 -5.55
N LEU A 163 -18.11 -2.49 -6.78
CA LEU A 163 -17.29 -3.07 -7.85
C LEU A 163 -17.28 -2.11 -9.05
N LEU A 164 -16.09 -1.69 -9.50
CA LEU A 164 -15.88 -0.92 -10.73
C LEU A 164 -15.44 -1.85 -11.86
N ALA A 165 -16.27 -2.08 -12.87
CA ALA A 165 -15.93 -3.01 -13.96
C ALA A 165 -15.98 -2.33 -15.34
N PRO A 166 -15.15 -2.75 -16.31
CA PRO A 166 -15.36 -2.39 -17.72
C PRO A 166 -16.77 -2.84 -18.22
N ALA A 167 -17.33 -2.14 -19.21
CA ALA A 167 -18.66 -2.41 -19.78
C ALA A 167 -18.85 -3.90 -20.08
N ASP A 168 -17.86 -4.44 -20.78
CA ASP A 168 -17.90 -5.75 -21.45
C ASP A 168 -17.21 -6.84 -20.64
N ASP A 169 -16.84 -6.59 -19.38
CA ASP A 169 -16.18 -7.61 -18.55
C ASP A 169 -17.18 -8.70 -18.13
N PRO A 170 -17.06 -9.95 -18.66
CA PRO A 170 -17.94 -11.04 -18.30
C PRO A 170 -17.71 -11.53 -16.86
N ALA A 171 -16.52 -11.29 -16.28
CA ALA A 171 -16.21 -11.68 -14.91
C ALA A 171 -16.98 -10.83 -13.88
N ALA A 172 -17.38 -9.61 -14.24
CA ALA A 172 -18.15 -8.72 -13.38
C ALA A 172 -19.51 -9.30 -12.96
N GLY A 173 -20.13 -10.16 -13.79
CA GLY A 173 -21.39 -10.83 -13.46
C GLY A 173 -21.26 -11.94 -12.40
N THR A 174 -20.11 -12.59 -12.33
CA THR A 174 -19.84 -13.70 -11.39
C THR A 174 -19.45 -13.19 -10.00
N VAL A 175 -18.79 -12.04 -9.95
CA VAL A 175 -18.26 -11.40 -8.73
C VAL A 175 -19.36 -10.63 -7.97
N ALA A 176 -20.43 -10.18 -8.65
CA ALA A 176 -21.36 -9.17 -8.13
C ALA A 176 -22.56 -9.68 -7.29
N ARG A 177 -22.47 -10.81 -6.57
CA ARG A 177 -23.61 -11.26 -5.73
C ARG A 177 -23.84 -10.41 -4.48
N ASP A 178 -22.77 -9.81 -3.94
CA ASP A 178 -22.81 -9.11 -2.65
C ASP A 178 -22.40 -7.62 -2.72
N ALA A 179 -22.12 -7.07 -3.91
CA ALA A 179 -21.60 -5.70 -4.10
C ALA A 179 -22.30 -4.93 -5.23
N ARG A 180 -22.47 -3.61 -5.08
CA ARG A 180 -23.04 -2.74 -6.14
C ARG A 180 -22.04 -2.59 -7.29
N THR A 181 -22.45 -2.88 -8.51
CA THR A 181 -21.58 -2.79 -9.69
C THR A 181 -21.79 -1.48 -10.44
N VAL A 182 -20.73 -0.68 -10.57
CA VAL A 182 -20.65 0.50 -11.43
C VAL A 182 -19.80 0.13 -12.65
N ARG A 183 -20.40 0.20 -13.83
CA ARG A 183 -19.77 -0.20 -15.10
C ARG A 183 -19.25 1.00 -15.87
N CYS A 184 -18.04 0.90 -16.41
CA CYS A 184 -17.52 1.86 -17.38
C CYS A 184 -18.10 1.53 -18.75
N ALA A 185 -19.16 2.22 -19.19
CA ALA A 185 -19.89 1.93 -20.43
C ALA A 185 -19.08 2.24 -21.71
N THR A 186 -18.15 3.18 -21.62
CA THR A 186 -17.11 3.52 -22.62
C THR A 186 -16.01 4.30 -21.90
N SER A 187 -14.86 4.54 -22.53
CA SER A 187 -13.82 5.46 -22.02
C SER A 187 -14.38 6.85 -21.63
N ARG A 188 -15.58 7.24 -22.10
CA ARG A 188 -16.19 8.55 -21.84
C ARG A 188 -17.28 8.57 -20.78
N GLN A 189 -17.84 7.43 -20.33
CA GLN A 189 -19.00 7.42 -19.43
C GLN A 189 -19.03 6.21 -18.49
N TRP A 190 -19.22 6.48 -17.20
CA TRP A 190 -19.51 5.49 -16.16
C TRP A 190 -21.03 5.42 -15.93
N LEU A 191 -21.58 4.21 -15.87
CA LEU A 191 -23.01 3.92 -15.68
C LEU A 191 -23.21 2.92 -14.54
N VAL A 192 -24.29 3.02 -13.80
CA VAL A 192 -24.61 2.08 -12.71
C VAL A 192 -25.58 1.02 -13.22
N SER A 193 -25.27 -0.26 -12.99
CA SER A 193 -26.21 -1.34 -13.28
C SER A 193 -27.33 -1.37 -12.21
N PRO A 194 -28.60 -1.56 -12.60
CA PRO A 194 -29.70 -1.64 -11.62
C PRO A 194 -29.57 -2.92 -10.79
N VAL A 195 -29.41 -2.79 -9.48
CA VAL A 195 -29.50 -3.92 -8.52
C VAL A 195 -30.29 -3.45 -7.29
N GLU A 196 -31.19 -4.32 -6.81
CA GLU A 196 -31.97 -4.18 -5.59
C GLU A 196 -31.06 -4.28 -4.36
N GLU A 197 -30.93 -3.18 -3.62
CA GLU A 197 -30.39 -3.07 -2.25
C GLU A 197 -29.14 -3.89 -1.88
N CYS A 198 -28.00 -3.21 -1.78
CA CYS A 198 -26.83 -3.69 -1.03
C CYS A 198 -26.52 -2.69 0.09
N VAL A 199 -26.32 -3.17 1.32
CA VAL A 199 -25.93 -2.34 2.46
C VAL A 199 -24.42 -2.14 2.41
N PRO A 200 -23.90 -0.93 2.13
CA PRO A 200 -22.46 -0.71 2.10
C PRO A 200 -21.89 -0.92 3.50
N MET A 201 -20.88 -1.79 3.62
CA MET A 201 -20.09 -1.90 4.85
C MET A 201 -19.03 -0.79 4.86
N SER A 202 -19.03 0.02 5.92
CA SER A 202 -17.99 1.02 6.15
C SER A 202 -16.85 0.38 6.94
N TRP A 203 -15.65 0.39 6.35
CA TRP A 203 -14.43 0.10 7.11
C TRP A 203 -13.94 1.41 7.74
N HIS A 204 -13.67 1.33 9.04
CA HIS A 204 -13.22 2.47 9.83
C HIS A 204 -11.78 2.80 9.45
N ARG A 205 -11.66 3.90 8.69
CA ARG A 205 -10.47 4.68 8.30
C ARG A 205 -10.16 4.61 6.80
N ALA A 206 -10.20 5.81 6.20
CA ALA A 206 -9.77 6.10 4.83
C ALA A 206 -8.32 5.66 4.61
N SER A 207 -8.18 4.54 3.92
CA SER A 207 -6.89 3.89 3.66
C SER A 207 -7.01 3.08 2.38
N ALA A 208 -6.63 3.65 1.24
CA ALA A 208 -6.70 2.91 -0.02
C ALA A 208 -5.78 1.70 -0.05
N ALA A 209 -6.38 0.52 0.02
CA ALA A 209 -5.69 -0.76 0.03
C ALA A 209 -5.17 -1.10 -1.36
N ILE A 210 -4.19 -1.98 -1.41
CA ILE A 210 -4.09 -2.82 -2.59
C ILE A 210 -3.93 -4.27 -2.18
N ALA A 211 -4.80 -5.12 -2.71
CA ALA A 211 -4.84 -6.53 -2.44
C ALA A 211 -3.88 -7.25 -3.38
N VAL A 212 -2.66 -7.51 -2.92
CA VAL A 212 -1.70 -8.35 -3.64
C VAL A 212 -1.91 -9.81 -3.21
N PRO A 213 -2.06 -10.76 -4.13
CA PRO A 213 -2.11 -12.17 -3.78
C PRO A 213 -0.72 -12.60 -3.29
N THR A 214 -0.63 -12.88 -1.99
CA THR A 214 0.51 -13.61 -1.44
C THR A 214 0.29 -15.11 -1.64
N GLY A 215 1.35 -15.85 -1.96
CA GLY A 215 1.26 -17.29 -2.28
C GLY A 215 0.61 -18.09 -1.15
N GLU A 216 -0.16 -19.12 -1.50
CA GLU A 216 -1.01 -19.94 -0.62
C GLU A 216 -1.50 -19.23 0.66
N GLY A 217 -2.50 -18.34 0.53
CA GLY A 217 -3.10 -17.73 1.73
C GLY A 217 -3.98 -16.49 1.55
N HIS A 218 -4.13 -15.94 0.34
CA HIS A 218 -5.11 -14.90 0.01
C HIS A 218 -5.15 -13.69 0.98
N GLN A 219 -4.00 -13.24 1.51
CA GLN A 219 -3.97 -12.11 2.44
C GLN A 219 -4.00 -10.79 1.69
N ARG A 220 -5.00 -9.95 1.96
CA ARG A 220 -5.16 -8.63 1.34
C ARG A 220 -4.73 -7.54 2.29
N LEU A 221 -3.97 -6.56 1.82
CA LEU A 221 -3.34 -5.57 2.70
C LEU A 221 -4.05 -4.21 2.64
N LEU A 222 -4.38 -3.68 3.82
CA LEU A 222 -4.88 -2.32 3.99
C LEU A 222 -3.70 -1.37 4.22
N VAL A 223 -3.14 -0.85 3.13
CA VAL A 223 -2.20 0.26 3.18
C VAL A 223 -3.01 1.55 3.33
N PRO A 224 -2.76 2.38 4.36
CA PRO A 224 -3.27 3.73 4.36
C PRO A 224 -2.65 4.51 3.24
N TRP A 225 -3.48 5.02 2.33
CA TRP A 225 -3.08 6.13 1.47
C TRP A 225 -2.99 7.43 2.30
N ARG A 226 -2.09 7.42 3.29
CA ARG A 226 -1.74 8.57 4.11
C ARG A 226 -0.79 9.44 3.31
N ASP A 227 -1.26 10.63 3.01
CA ASP A 227 -0.71 11.58 2.04
C ASP A 227 0.78 11.88 2.10
N ARG A 228 1.49 11.64 3.21
CA ARG A 228 2.82 12.23 3.41
C ARG A 228 3.94 11.47 2.71
N GLN A 229 4.06 10.16 2.90
CA GLN A 229 5.16 9.40 2.28
C GLN A 229 5.00 9.34 0.76
N LEU A 230 3.78 9.11 0.28
CA LEU A 230 3.48 9.00 -1.15
C LEU A 230 3.77 10.30 -1.89
N LEU A 231 3.28 11.41 -1.33
CA LEU A 231 3.54 12.73 -1.87
C LEU A 231 5.03 13.05 -1.84
N ARG A 232 5.74 12.78 -0.73
CA ARG A 232 7.18 13.06 -0.64
C ARG A 232 8.01 12.18 -1.55
N PHE A 233 7.67 10.89 -1.70
CA PHE A 233 8.30 10.01 -2.66
C PHE A 233 8.13 10.58 -4.07
N ALA A 234 6.89 10.87 -4.48
CA ALA A 234 6.58 11.32 -5.83
C ALA A 234 7.08 12.74 -6.16
N THR A 235 7.27 13.62 -5.16
CA THR A 235 7.67 15.02 -5.40
C THR A 235 9.12 15.35 -5.07
N SER A 236 9.77 14.58 -4.19
CA SER A 236 11.03 15.01 -3.57
C SER A 236 12.08 13.91 -3.38
N GLY A 237 11.72 12.62 -3.45
CA GLY A 237 12.63 11.56 -2.97
C GLY A 237 12.61 10.22 -3.68
N GLY A 238 11.75 10.02 -4.68
CA GLY A 238 11.49 8.71 -5.28
C GLY A 238 12.16 8.50 -6.62
N LEU A 239 11.61 9.09 -7.68
CA LEU A 239 12.10 8.93 -9.05
C LEU A 239 12.49 10.29 -9.63
N PRO A 240 13.59 10.41 -10.39
CA PRO A 240 14.01 11.67 -11.00
C PRO A 240 13.17 11.96 -12.26
N VAL A 241 11.89 12.28 -12.06
CA VAL A 241 10.89 12.50 -13.13
C VAL A 241 10.30 13.90 -13.05
N GLY A 242 9.95 14.47 -14.21
CA GLY A 242 9.31 15.77 -14.32
C GLY A 242 8.49 15.94 -15.61
N PRO A 243 7.96 17.14 -15.85
CA PRO A 243 7.20 17.43 -17.06
C PRO A 243 8.02 17.17 -18.33
N GLY A 244 7.43 16.44 -19.29
CA GLY A 244 8.10 16.03 -20.54
C GLY A 244 8.79 14.67 -20.48
N ASP A 245 8.88 14.05 -19.30
CA ASP A 245 9.27 12.65 -19.15
C ASP A 245 8.06 11.71 -19.33
N GLN A 246 8.34 10.46 -19.68
CA GLN A 246 7.37 9.36 -19.71
C GLN A 246 7.72 8.30 -18.68
N LEU A 247 6.73 7.82 -17.93
CA LEU A 247 6.86 6.63 -17.09
C LEU A 247 6.03 5.49 -17.67
N ARG A 248 6.64 4.31 -17.80
CA ARG A 248 5.94 3.09 -18.23
C ARG A 248 5.50 2.25 -17.05
N LEU A 249 4.18 2.02 -16.94
CA LEU A 249 3.60 1.14 -15.92
C LEU A 249 3.64 -0.31 -16.38
N ARG A 250 4.54 -1.10 -15.79
CA ARG A 250 4.66 -2.56 -16.02
C ARG A 250 4.45 -3.41 -14.78
N ALA A 251 4.41 -2.77 -13.62
CA ALA A 251 4.28 -3.43 -12.34
C ALA A 251 2.87 -3.97 -12.12
N ALA A 252 2.75 -5.07 -11.38
CA ALA A 252 1.46 -5.66 -11.07
C ALA A 252 0.61 -4.67 -10.26
N PRO A 253 -0.70 -4.55 -10.54
CA PRO A 253 -1.61 -3.76 -9.71
C PRO A 253 -1.44 -4.15 -8.23
N GLY A 254 -1.10 -3.17 -7.41
CA GLY A 254 -0.89 -3.39 -5.97
C GLY A 254 0.50 -3.51 -5.45
N SER A 255 1.48 -3.60 -6.34
CA SER A 255 2.85 -3.58 -5.89
C SER A 255 3.32 -2.16 -5.51
N PRO A 256 4.34 -2.05 -4.65
CA PRO A 256 5.06 -0.79 -4.43
C PRO A 256 5.53 -0.12 -5.72
N ALA A 257 5.92 -0.90 -6.74
CA ALA A 257 6.35 -0.37 -8.03
C ALA A 257 5.18 0.22 -8.84
N PHE A 258 3.99 -0.37 -8.75
CA PHE A 258 2.78 0.18 -9.36
C PHE A 258 2.44 1.54 -8.76
N ALA A 259 2.36 1.62 -7.42
CA ALA A 259 2.08 2.87 -6.72
C ALA A 259 3.14 3.95 -7.00
N ALA A 260 4.43 3.57 -6.98
CA ALA A 260 5.53 4.46 -7.28
C ALA A 260 5.45 5.02 -8.70
N THR A 261 5.19 4.18 -9.70
CA THR A 261 5.10 4.61 -11.11
C THR A 261 3.91 5.55 -11.33
N LEU A 262 2.72 5.13 -10.89
CA LEU A 262 1.47 5.87 -11.06
C LEU A 262 1.57 7.27 -10.44
N LEU A 263 1.96 7.35 -9.17
CA LEU A 263 1.98 8.61 -8.44
C LEU A 263 3.12 9.53 -8.88
N SER A 264 4.30 8.98 -9.18
CA SER A 264 5.42 9.80 -9.67
C SER A 264 5.07 10.44 -11.01
N ALA A 265 4.40 9.73 -11.91
CA ALA A 265 3.94 10.30 -13.17
C ALA A 265 2.92 11.42 -12.94
N LEU A 266 1.85 11.09 -12.22
CA LEU A 266 0.72 12.00 -12.04
C LEU A 266 1.04 13.22 -11.18
N LEU A 267 1.98 13.17 -10.25
CA LEU A 267 2.30 14.31 -9.38
C LEU A 267 3.42 15.20 -9.94
N SER A 268 4.38 14.65 -10.67
CA SER A 268 5.51 15.39 -11.24
C SER A 268 5.18 16.13 -12.54
N GLY A 269 4.10 15.74 -13.23
CA GLY A 269 3.74 16.28 -14.54
C GLY A 269 4.25 15.44 -15.72
N ALA A 270 4.91 14.31 -15.46
CA ALA A 270 5.26 13.32 -16.47
C ALA A 270 4.02 12.59 -17.03
N GLU A 271 4.18 12.00 -18.21
CA GLU A 271 3.15 11.20 -18.88
C GLU A 271 3.23 9.73 -18.41
N LEU A 272 2.10 9.15 -18.03
CA LEU A 272 1.97 7.73 -17.71
C LEU A 272 1.60 6.93 -18.96
N THR A 273 2.39 5.92 -19.31
CA THR A 273 2.14 5.04 -20.46
C THR A 273 1.87 3.61 -20.01
N LEU A 274 0.79 3.01 -20.50
CA LEU A 274 0.29 1.70 -20.05
C LEU A 274 0.61 0.54 -21.01
N GLN A 275 1.10 0.83 -22.22
CA GLN A 275 1.39 -0.17 -23.27
C GLN A 275 2.86 -0.60 -23.36
N PRO A 276 3.12 -1.85 -23.80
CA PRO A 276 4.37 -2.24 -24.42
C PRO A 276 4.36 -1.85 -25.91
N GLY A 277 4.82 -0.64 -26.28
CA GLY A 277 5.12 -0.39 -27.71
C GLY A 277 5.20 1.04 -28.19
N GLN A 278 4.36 1.96 -27.72
CA GLN A 278 4.41 3.35 -28.20
C GLN A 278 5.13 4.24 -27.17
N VAL A 279 6.35 4.65 -27.49
CA VAL A 279 6.92 5.88 -26.94
C VAL A 279 6.27 7.00 -27.74
N ASN A 280 5.73 8.02 -27.09
CA ASN A 280 5.29 9.20 -27.84
C ASN A 280 6.53 9.89 -28.40
N GLY A 281 6.54 10.19 -29.70
CA GLY A 281 7.71 10.77 -30.38
C GLY A 281 8.18 12.11 -29.80
N ASP A 282 7.30 12.81 -29.08
CA ASP A 282 7.60 14.09 -28.42
C ASP A 282 8.24 13.96 -27.02
N ALA A 283 8.25 12.76 -26.43
CA ALA A 283 8.83 12.56 -25.09
C ALA A 283 10.36 12.61 -25.16
N GLN A 284 10.97 13.50 -24.37
CA GLN A 284 12.43 13.62 -24.35
C GLN A 284 13.11 12.46 -23.64
N ARG A 285 12.39 11.74 -22.76
CA ARG A 285 12.94 10.78 -21.79
C ARG A 285 11.90 9.74 -21.36
N VAL A 286 12.25 8.45 -21.39
CA VAL A 286 11.38 7.36 -20.90
C VAL A 286 12.03 6.69 -19.69
N LEU A 287 11.29 6.61 -18.59
CA LEU A 287 11.66 6.02 -17.30
C LEU A 287 10.81 4.77 -17.05
N TRP A 288 11.46 3.68 -16.68
CA TRP A 288 10.77 2.46 -16.28
C TRP A 288 11.61 1.66 -15.29
N PHE A 289 10.93 0.83 -14.51
CA PHE A 289 11.61 -0.18 -13.71
C PHE A 289 12.14 -1.28 -14.63
N THR A 290 13.46 -1.39 -14.75
CA THR A 290 14.16 -2.31 -15.67
C THR A 290 14.22 -3.74 -15.15
N ALA A 291 14.21 -3.91 -13.83
CA ALA A 291 14.10 -5.19 -13.16
C ALA A 291 13.21 -4.99 -11.94
N VAL A 292 12.19 -5.84 -11.80
CA VAL A 292 11.28 -5.85 -10.66
C VAL A 292 11.20 -7.29 -10.17
N THR A 293 11.62 -7.52 -8.93
CA THR A 293 11.45 -8.81 -8.25
C THR A 293 10.35 -8.63 -7.22
N GLU A 294 9.18 -9.18 -7.53
CA GLU A 294 7.97 -9.13 -6.72
C GLU A 294 7.57 -10.57 -6.37
N PRO A 295 8.20 -11.18 -5.35
CA PRO A 295 7.74 -12.48 -4.87
C PRO A 295 6.32 -12.33 -4.28
N PRO A 296 5.50 -13.41 -4.30
CA PRO A 296 4.18 -13.37 -3.67
C PRO A 296 4.25 -12.98 -2.19
N GLU A 297 5.31 -13.41 -1.49
CA GLU A 297 5.62 -12.98 -0.13
C GLU A 297 7.04 -12.43 -0.06
N GLY A 298 7.21 -11.27 0.56
CA GLY A 298 8.52 -10.73 0.92
C GLY A 298 8.92 -9.45 0.17
N PRO A 299 10.23 -9.14 0.13
CA PRO A 299 10.70 -7.83 -0.29
C PRO A 299 10.57 -7.64 -1.80
N VAL A 300 10.05 -6.47 -2.17
CA VAL A 300 10.02 -5.98 -3.55
C VAL A 300 11.30 -5.21 -3.82
N ARG A 301 12.03 -5.65 -4.84
CA ARG A 301 13.23 -4.96 -5.33
C ARG A 301 12.97 -4.44 -6.72
N ALA A 302 13.32 -3.19 -6.96
CA ALA A 302 13.19 -2.61 -8.28
C ALA A 302 14.43 -1.81 -8.65
N GLN A 303 14.90 -1.97 -9.89
CA GLN A 303 15.91 -1.11 -10.46
C GLN A 303 15.22 -0.12 -11.39
N CYS A 304 15.36 1.17 -11.12
CA CYS A 304 14.94 2.24 -12.02
C CYS A 304 16.16 2.72 -12.80
N ARG A 305 16.09 2.67 -14.13
CA ARG A 305 17.14 3.21 -14.99
C ARG A 305 16.63 4.49 -15.65
N PRO A 306 17.17 5.66 -15.29
CA PRO A 306 16.88 6.89 -16.01
C PRO A 306 17.47 6.87 -17.42
N PRO A 307 16.84 7.58 -18.38
CA PRO A 307 17.41 7.81 -19.70
C PRO A 307 18.73 8.58 -19.58
N ALA A 308 19.63 8.31 -20.51
CA ALA A 308 21.05 8.06 -20.26
C ALA A 308 21.95 9.16 -19.67
N ASP A 309 21.47 10.35 -19.28
CA ASP A 309 22.41 11.49 -19.14
C ASP A 309 22.50 12.20 -17.78
N HIS A 310 21.77 11.86 -16.73
CA HIS A 310 21.80 12.71 -15.52
C HIS A 310 21.82 12.02 -14.14
N HIS A 311 21.45 10.74 -14.02
CA HIS A 311 21.44 10.04 -12.72
C HIS A 311 21.91 8.58 -12.83
N PRO A 312 22.67 8.06 -11.85
CA PRO A 312 22.97 6.64 -11.80
C PRO A 312 21.67 5.81 -11.63
N PRO A 313 21.64 4.55 -12.08
CA PRO A 313 20.53 3.65 -11.80
C PRO A 313 20.23 3.64 -10.30
N GLN A 314 18.95 3.79 -9.95
CA GLN A 314 18.50 3.73 -8.57
C GLN A 314 17.93 2.35 -8.30
N GLU A 315 18.40 1.72 -7.24
CA GLU A 315 17.82 0.48 -6.75
C GLU A 315 16.94 0.81 -5.55
N LEU A 316 15.73 0.26 -5.54
CA LEU A 316 14.69 0.57 -4.58
C LEU A 316 14.23 -0.72 -3.91
N PHE A 317 13.92 -0.61 -2.63
CA PHE A 317 13.56 -1.71 -1.74
C PHE A 317 12.28 -1.36 -0.97
N GLY A 318 11.34 -2.28 -0.96
CA GLY A 318 10.03 -2.10 -0.33
C GLY A 318 9.37 -3.42 0.03
N PHE A 319 8.19 -3.32 0.61
CA PHE A 319 7.31 -4.46 0.87
C PHE A 319 5.89 -4.08 0.44
N PRO A 320 5.05 -5.05 0.07
CA PRO A 320 3.61 -4.80 -0.03
C PRO A 320 3.09 -4.10 1.23
N GLU A 321 3.52 -4.55 2.42
CA GLU A 321 3.19 -4.06 3.77
C GLU A 321 3.54 -2.59 4.04
N THR A 322 4.27 -1.95 3.12
CA THR A 322 4.63 -0.54 3.19
C THR A 322 4.02 0.28 2.06
N GLY A 323 3.26 -0.34 1.14
CA GLY A 323 2.55 0.28 0.02
C GLY A 323 3.39 0.97 -1.05
N MET A 324 4.67 1.21 -0.76
CA MET A 324 5.64 1.91 -1.58
C MET A 324 7.05 1.47 -1.14
N PHE A 325 8.07 1.88 -1.89
CA PHE A 325 9.46 1.71 -1.49
C PHE A 325 9.77 2.50 -0.21
N VAL A 326 10.63 1.92 0.61
CA VAL A 326 11.04 2.46 1.93
C VAL A 326 12.54 2.71 2.03
N ALA A 327 13.32 2.19 1.08
CA ALA A 327 14.76 2.37 1.05
C ALA A 327 15.29 2.40 -0.39
N THR A 328 16.40 3.10 -0.58
CA THR A 328 17.31 2.84 -1.70
C THR A 328 18.23 1.68 -1.34
N GLY A 329 18.58 0.86 -2.32
CA GLY A 329 19.47 -0.28 -2.15
C GLY A 329 20.78 -0.14 -2.93
N HIS A 330 21.75 -0.96 -2.55
CA HIS A 330 22.84 -1.40 -3.40
C HIS A 330 22.93 -2.92 -3.33
N PHE A 331 22.54 -3.59 -4.41
CA PHE A 331 22.38 -5.04 -4.53
C PHE A 331 23.53 -5.72 -5.29
N GLY A 332 24.53 -4.96 -5.76
CA GLY A 332 25.65 -5.44 -6.58
C GLY A 332 26.83 -6.06 -5.83
N GLY A 333 26.82 -6.05 -4.49
CA GLY A 333 27.86 -6.65 -3.64
C GLY A 333 27.48 -8.02 -3.08
N GLU A 334 28.33 -8.61 -2.22
CA GLU A 334 28.05 -9.87 -1.52
C GLU A 334 26.80 -9.79 -0.63
N THR A 335 26.49 -8.58 -0.13
CA THR A 335 25.33 -8.27 0.71
C THR A 335 24.60 -7.03 0.18
N ALA A 336 23.29 -6.98 0.40
CA ALA A 336 22.47 -5.83 0.03
C ALA A 336 22.54 -4.75 1.12
N VAL A 337 22.91 -3.52 0.75
CA VAL A 337 22.96 -2.39 1.69
C VAL A 337 21.81 -1.42 1.40
N LEU A 338 21.07 -1.04 2.44
CA LEU A 338 19.86 -0.22 2.35
C LEU A 338 20.06 1.12 3.08
N ALA A 339 19.56 2.19 2.48
CA ALA A 339 19.42 3.50 3.11
C ALA A 339 17.95 3.93 3.09
N PRO A 340 17.38 4.38 4.23
CA PRO A 340 15.96 4.73 4.31
C PRO A 340 15.60 5.91 3.40
N LEU A 341 14.47 5.79 2.72
CA LEU A 341 13.84 6.90 2.01
C LEU A 341 13.24 7.92 3.01
N PRO A 342 12.99 9.17 2.59
CA PRO A 342 12.30 10.15 3.42
C PRO A 342 10.99 9.61 3.99
N ASP A 343 10.71 9.92 5.25
CA ASP A 343 9.56 9.46 6.03
C ASP A 343 9.47 7.94 6.27
N SER A 344 10.46 7.16 5.81
CA SER A 344 10.66 5.76 6.16
C SER A 344 11.73 5.62 7.23
N ARG A 345 11.65 4.56 8.03
CA ARG A 345 12.63 4.23 9.07
C ARG A 345 12.94 2.75 9.01
N LEU A 346 14.23 2.42 9.00
CA LEU A 346 14.70 1.05 9.14
C LEU A 346 15.25 0.88 10.55
N TYR A 347 14.68 -0.04 11.30
CA TYR A 347 15.13 -0.41 12.64
C TYR A 347 15.75 -1.81 12.59
N VAL A 348 16.86 -1.99 13.31
CA VAL A 348 17.46 -3.32 13.55
C VAL A 348 17.23 -3.63 15.02
N LEU A 349 16.33 -4.57 15.30
CA LEU A 349 15.85 -4.85 16.65
C LEU A 349 16.18 -6.29 17.09
N ASP A 350 16.32 -6.50 18.39
CA ASP A 350 16.39 -7.81 19.02
C ASP A 350 14.99 -8.44 19.21
N ASP A 351 14.94 -9.64 19.80
CA ASP A 351 13.69 -10.37 20.06
C ASP A 351 12.80 -9.71 21.14
N ASP A 352 13.30 -8.69 21.84
CA ASP A 352 12.56 -7.90 22.83
C ASP A 352 12.20 -6.50 22.29
N LEU A 353 12.32 -6.30 20.96
CA LEU A 353 12.04 -5.06 20.23
C LEU A 353 12.95 -3.88 20.65
N ARG A 354 14.15 -4.15 21.12
CA ARG A 354 15.16 -3.13 21.46
C ARG A 354 16.14 -2.93 20.31
N PRO A 355 16.56 -1.69 20.01
CA PRO A 355 17.60 -1.44 19.02
C PRO A 355 18.91 -2.16 19.37
N VAL A 356 19.47 -2.89 18.40
CA VAL A 356 20.82 -3.47 18.56
C VAL A 356 21.89 -2.42 18.23
N PRO A 357 23.09 -2.48 18.86
CA PRO A 357 24.21 -1.63 18.50
C PRO A 357 24.64 -1.80 17.04
N PRO A 358 25.24 -0.77 16.39
CA PRO A 358 25.90 -0.93 15.10
C PRO A 358 26.94 -2.06 15.13
N GLY A 359 27.00 -2.85 14.06
CA GLY A 359 27.85 -4.04 13.96
C GLY A 359 27.16 -5.35 14.41
N ASP A 360 26.17 -5.27 15.29
CA ASP A 360 25.44 -6.46 15.75
C ASP A 360 24.29 -6.84 14.79
N SER A 361 24.05 -8.14 14.69
CA SER A 361 22.94 -8.67 13.88
C SER A 361 21.61 -8.62 14.64
N GLY A 362 20.54 -8.22 13.96
CA GLY A 362 19.18 -8.25 14.47
C GLY A 362 18.15 -8.43 13.35
N TRP A 363 16.90 -8.10 13.64
CA TRP A 363 15.76 -8.23 12.74
C TRP A 363 15.33 -6.88 12.18
N LEU A 364 15.14 -6.83 10.86
CA LEU A 364 14.69 -5.64 10.18
C LEU A 364 13.21 -5.37 10.49
N HIS A 365 12.93 -4.18 11.02
CA HIS A 365 11.59 -3.62 11.13
C HIS A 365 11.52 -2.32 10.35
N VAL A 366 10.38 -2.07 9.72
CA VAL A 366 10.14 -0.85 8.95
C VAL A 366 9.11 0.00 9.68
N GLY A 367 9.50 1.20 10.10
CA GLY A 367 8.60 2.22 10.63
C GLY A 367 8.39 3.35 9.63
N GLY A 368 7.47 4.27 9.95
CA GLY A 368 7.25 5.48 9.16
C GLY A 368 5.84 5.60 8.61
N ALA A 369 5.66 6.58 7.73
CA ALA A 369 4.31 7.02 7.32
C ALA A 369 3.60 6.06 6.33
N GLY A 370 4.33 5.15 5.68
CA GLY A 370 3.82 4.21 4.69
C GLY A 370 3.57 2.80 5.23
N VAL A 371 3.85 2.54 6.51
CA VAL A 371 3.50 1.25 7.13
C VAL A 371 1.98 1.05 7.06
N ALA A 372 1.57 -0.12 6.57
CA ALA A 372 0.17 -0.49 6.46
C ALA A 372 -0.52 -0.58 7.82
N GLU A 373 -1.86 -0.50 7.82
CA GLU A 373 -2.66 -0.63 9.04
C GLU A 373 -2.90 -2.10 9.41
N GLY A 374 -2.79 -3.02 8.45
CA GLY A 374 -2.98 -4.46 8.65
C GLY A 374 -3.39 -5.19 7.37
N TYR A 375 -3.62 -6.50 7.50
CA TYR A 375 -4.28 -7.33 6.51
C TYR A 375 -5.79 -7.35 6.75
N LEU A 376 -6.56 -7.06 5.70
CA LEU A 376 -8.02 -7.01 5.69
C LEU A 376 -8.64 -8.36 6.08
N ASP A 377 -8.15 -9.44 5.46
CA ASP A 377 -8.63 -10.80 5.66
C ASP A 377 -7.83 -11.56 6.74
N GLY A 378 -7.00 -10.85 7.52
CA GLY A 378 -6.07 -11.44 8.48
C GLY A 378 -5.80 -10.55 9.70
N PRO A 379 -6.79 -10.27 10.55
CA PRO A 379 -6.60 -9.42 11.74
C PRO A 379 -5.60 -10.02 12.74
N GLU A 380 -5.55 -11.35 12.87
CA GLU A 380 -4.58 -12.02 13.76
C GLU A 380 -3.15 -11.87 13.22
N LEU A 381 -2.97 -12.11 11.91
CA LEU A 381 -1.69 -11.90 11.22
C LEU A 381 -1.25 -10.43 11.29
N SER A 382 -2.21 -9.51 11.23
CA SER A 382 -1.97 -8.07 11.37
C SER A 382 -1.30 -7.74 12.70
N LEU A 383 -1.80 -8.28 13.81
CA LEU A 383 -1.23 -8.04 15.13
C LEU A 383 0.20 -8.59 15.28
N CYS A 384 0.54 -9.64 14.53
CA CYS A 384 1.88 -10.21 14.54
C CYS A 384 2.89 -9.44 13.70
N ARG A 385 2.43 -8.85 12.60
CA ARG A 385 3.29 -8.20 11.60
C ARG A 385 3.36 -6.69 11.80
N PHE A 386 2.30 -6.05 12.29
CA PHE A 386 2.21 -4.62 12.53
C PHE A 386 2.19 -4.34 14.01
N LEU A 387 3.37 -4.05 14.55
CA LEU A 387 3.59 -3.83 15.96
C LEU A 387 3.48 -2.34 16.29
N PRO A 388 3.02 -1.94 17.48
CA PRO A 388 3.20 -0.57 17.97
C PRO A 388 4.65 -0.11 17.82
N ASP A 389 4.90 1.07 17.25
CA ASP A 389 6.26 1.60 17.06
C ASP A 389 6.71 2.42 18.29
N PRO A 390 7.65 1.90 19.13
CA PRO A 390 8.16 2.62 20.29
C PRO A 390 9.13 3.76 19.93
N LEU A 391 9.70 3.74 18.73
CA LEU A 391 10.70 4.70 18.26
C LEU A 391 10.07 5.74 17.33
N GLY A 392 8.84 5.48 16.90
CA GLY A 392 8.03 6.18 15.90
C GLY A 392 7.37 7.48 16.34
N ALA A 393 6.48 7.95 15.48
CA ALA A 393 5.48 8.95 15.87
C ALA A 393 4.47 8.33 16.85
N ALA A 394 3.88 9.16 17.72
CA ALA A 394 2.90 8.69 18.69
C ALA A 394 1.71 7.98 18.00
N GLY A 395 1.37 6.78 18.48
CA GLY A 395 0.32 5.94 17.90
C GLY A 395 0.70 5.23 16.60
N GLY A 396 1.96 5.34 16.14
CA GLY A 396 2.46 4.72 14.93
C GLY A 396 2.64 3.20 15.04
N LEU A 397 2.76 2.55 13.87
CA LEU A 397 3.05 1.14 13.70
C LEU A 397 4.42 0.95 13.04
N MET A 398 5.03 -0.21 13.29
CA MET A 398 6.18 -0.73 12.57
C MET A 398 5.88 -2.13 12.03
N PHE A 399 6.36 -2.42 10.84
CA PHE A 399 6.22 -3.71 10.17
C PHE A 399 7.40 -4.63 10.46
N ARG A 400 7.12 -5.84 10.95
CA ARG A 400 8.10 -6.92 11.17
C ARG A 400 8.34 -7.70 9.88
N THR A 401 9.47 -7.42 9.23
CA THR A 401 9.79 -7.97 7.90
C THR A 401 10.17 -9.46 7.93
N GLY A 402 10.77 -9.92 9.03
CA GLY A 402 11.37 -11.26 9.13
C GLY A 402 12.78 -11.38 8.51
N LEU A 403 13.34 -10.30 7.96
CA LEU A 403 14.70 -10.31 7.41
C LEU A 403 15.75 -10.10 8.51
N ARG A 404 16.84 -10.87 8.45
CA ARG A 404 18.04 -10.62 9.24
C ARG A 404 18.87 -9.51 8.61
N CYS A 405 19.37 -8.62 9.45
CA CYS A 405 20.20 -7.51 9.00
C CYS A 405 21.17 -7.05 10.10
N ARG A 406 22.07 -6.16 9.73
CA ARG A 406 23.03 -5.50 10.60
C ARG A 406 23.01 -4.00 10.30
N LYS A 407 23.09 -3.18 11.34
CA LYS A 407 23.24 -1.74 11.17
C LYS A 407 24.73 -1.40 11.06
N GLN A 408 25.11 -0.64 10.04
CA GLN A 408 26.47 -0.14 9.87
C GLN A 408 26.70 1.12 10.71
N GLU A 409 27.96 1.52 10.92
CA GLU A 409 28.30 2.70 11.72
C GLU A 409 27.75 4.00 11.13
N ASP A 410 27.66 4.08 9.81
CA ASP A 410 27.09 5.21 9.06
C ASP A 410 25.54 5.26 9.09
N GLY A 411 24.91 4.23 9.68
CA GLY A 411 23.47 4.09 9.81
C GLY A 411 22.79 3.33 8.66
N ALA A 412 23.51 2.92 7.62
CA ALA A 412 22.99 2.04 6.59
C ALA A 412 22.65 0.65 7.18
N VAL A 413 21.78 -0.08 6.48
CA VAL A 413 21.35 -1.41 6.92
C VAL A 413 21.80 -2.46 5.91
N GLU A 414 22.66 -3.36 6.34
CA GLU A 414 23.16 -4.49 5.57
C GLU A 414 22.24 -5.70 5.80
N LEU A 415 21.64 -6.23 4.75
CA LEU A 415 20.88 -7.47 4.80
C LEU A 415 21.82 -8.68 4.86
N LEU A 416 21.61 -9.55 5.84
CA LEU A 416 22.41 -10.76 6.05
C LEU A 416 21.70 -11.95 5.38
N GLU A 417 22.46 -12.80 4.67
CA GLU A 417 22.03 -13.97 3.88
C GLU A 417 20.61 -13.92 3.28
N ALA A 418 20.57 -13.60 1.99
CA ALA A 418 19.41 -13.82 1.13
C ALA A 418 19.32 -15.32 0.77
N SER A 419 18.47 -16.08 1.46
CA SER A 419 17.93 -17.29 0.84
C SER A 419 16.87 -16.89 -0.21
N PRO A 420 16.87 -17.50 -1.40
CA PRO A 420 15.81 -17.28 -2.38
C PRO A 420 14.48 -17.74 -1.78
N CYS A 421 13.51 -16.82 -1.77
CA CYS A 421 12.09 -17.01 -1.50
C CYS A 421 11.69 -18.41 -0.99
N GLY A 422 11.71 -18.60 0.33
CA GLY A 422 11.31 -19.86 0.96
C GLY A 422 10.78 -19.61 2.36
N ALA A 423 9.45 -19.56 2.46
CA ALA A 423 8.59 -19.63 3.65
C ALA A 423 9.00 -18.77 4.87
N ALA A 424 8.08 -17.92 5.33
CA ALA A 424 8.13 -17.35 6.67
C ALA A 424 8.42 -18.46 7.71
N PRO A 425 9.51 -18.38 8.49
CA PRO A 425 9.85 -19.45 9.41
C PRO A 425 9.02 -19.34 10.69
N GLY A 426 7.98 -20.17 10.78
CA GLY A 426 7.20 -20.46 11.98
C GLY A 426 6.11 -19.43 12.26
N GLY A 427 4.92 -19.91 12.62
CA GLY A 427 3.78 -19.07 12.97
C GLY A 427 4.09 -18.11 14.13
N CYS A 428 3.21 -17.11 14.33
CA CYS A 428 3.36 -16.09 15.36
C CYS A 428 3.61 -16.64 16.79
N ALA A 429 3.30 -17.90 17.03
CA ALA A 429 3.39 -18.55 18.33
C ALA A 429 4.79 -19.07 18.69
N GLU A 430 5.75 -19.19 17.75
CA GLU A 430 7.02 -19.88 18.02
C GLU A 430 8.22 -18.98 18.38
N ARG A 431 8.09 -17.63 18.40
CA ARG A 431 9.20 -16.73 18.81
C ARG A 431 8.76 -15.45 19.51
#